data_AF-A0A9P7C006-F1
#
_entry.id   AF-A0A9P7C006-F1
#
_cell.length_a   1.000
_cell.length_b   1.000
_cell.length_c   1.000
_cell.angle_alpha   90.00
_cell.angle_beta   90.00
_cell.angle_gamma   90.00
#
_symmetry.space_group_name_H-M   'P 1'
#
loop_
_entity.id
_entity.type
_entity.pdbx_description
1 polymer ?
#
loop_
_entity_poly.entity_id
_entity_poly.type
_entity_poly.pdbx_seq_one_letter_code
_entity_poly.pdbx_strand_id
1 'polypeptide(L)'
;MGLLPPGILSISAGSIRVEGEDVATASQRRLREMRATRMAMVFQEPMTALNPVHTVGKQVDEVLRLHRKNMSASERRAKVLDICPAASANAS
;
A
#
# COMPACT_ATOMS: atom_id res chain seq x y z
N MET A 1 -4.53 1.01 -10.82
CA MET A 1 -5.07 0.01 -9.87
C MET A 1 -6.60 0.06 -9.92
N GLY A 2 -7.18 -0.54 -10.96
CA GLY A 2 -8.59 -0.91 -10.97
C GLY A 2 -8.62 -2.40 -10.65
N LEU A 3 -9.31 -2.78 -9.57
CA LEU A 3 -9.44 -4.19 -9.17
C LEU A 3 -10.36 -4.97 -10.10
N LEU A 4 -11.22 -4.25 -10.79
CA LEU A 4 -12.21 -4.80 -11.68
C LEU A 4 -12.06 -4.13 -13.05
N PRO A 5 -12.39 -4.85 -14.11
CA PRO A 5 -12.56 -4.26 -15.43
C PRO A 5 -13.38 -2.97 -15.36
N PRO A 6 -12.96 -1.90 -16.05
CA PRO A 6 -13.71 -0.65 -16.09
C PRO A 6 -15.13 -0.93 -16.60
N GLY A 7 -16.14 -0.41 -15.88
CA GLY A 7 -17.56 -0.57 -16.23
C GLY A 7 -18.31 -1.70 -15.52
N ILE A 8 -17.62 -2.60 -14.79
CA ILE A 8 -18.30 -3.65 -13.99
C ILE A 8 -18.94 -3.10 -12.71
N LEU A 9 -18.38 -2.02 -12.16
CA LEU A 9 -18.90 -1.37 -10.97
C LEU A 9 -19.08 0.12 -11.25
N SER A 10 -20.33 0.56 -11.17
CA SER A 10 -20.72 1.97 -11.12
C SER A 10 -21.36 2.26 -9.78
N ILE A 11 -21.05 3.43 -9.22
CA ILE A 11 -21.71 3.92 -8.02
C ILE A 11 -23.11 4.37 -8.45
N SER A 12 -24.15 3.65 -8.02
CA SER A 12 -25.54 3.95 -8.41
C SER A 12 -26.12 5.15 -7.68
N ALA A 13 -25.77 5.33 -6.40
CA ALA A 13 -26.15 6.47 -5.58
C ALA A 13 -25.28 6.55 -4.31
N GLY A 14 -25.33 7.69 -3.61
CA GLY A 14 -24.68 7.91 -2.33
C GLY A 14 -23.30 8.57 -2.42
N SER A 15 -22.62 8.63 -1.28
CA SER A 15 -21.29 9.23 -1.12
C SER A 15 -20.38 8.28 -0.37
N ILE A 16 -19.11 8.19 -0.77
CA ILE A 16 -18.10 7.40 -0.05
C ILE A 16 -17.07 8.39 0.47
N ARG A 17 -16.99 8.56 1.80
CA ARG A 17 -16.08 9.55 2.40
C ARG A 17 -14.87 8.88 3.04
N VAL A 18 -13.68 9.32 2.66
CA VAL A 18 -12.41 8.94 3.30
C VAL A 18 -11.79 10.20 3.88
N GLU A 19 -11.59 10.22 5.20
CA GLU A 19 -11.12 11.42 5.93
C GLU A 19 -11.98 12.68 5.64
N GLY A 20 -13.27 12.51 5.38
CA GLY A 20 -14.19 13.59 5.06
C GLY A 20 -14.22 14.00 3.58
N GLU A 21 -13.34 13.48 2.73
CA GLU A 21 -13.34 13.74 1.28
C GLU A 21 -14.20 12.70 0.55
N ASP A 22 -15.14 13.15 -0.29
CA ASP A 22 -15.97 12.25 -1.10
C ASP A 22 -15.17 11.68 -2.28
N VAL A 23 -14.82 10.40 -2.19
CA VAL A 23 -14.04 9.69 -3.19
C VAL A 23 -14.91 9.19 -4.35
N ALA A 24 -16.23 9.18 -4.21
CA ALA A 24 -17.15 8.80 -5.29
C ALA A 24 -17.09 9.81 -6.45
N THR A 25 -16.85 11.07 -6.14
CA THR A 25 -16.78 12.19 -7.11
C THR A 25 -15.35 12.68 -7.36
N ALA A 26 -14.34 12.10 -6.71
CA ALA A 26 -12.96 12.54 -6.81
C ALA A 26 -12.34 12.19 -8.18
N SER A 27 -11.50 13.09 -8.71
CA SER A 27 -10.79 12.85 -9.97
C SER A 27 -9.82 11.67 -9.86
N GLN A 28 -9.53 11.00 -10.98
CA GLN A 28 -8.57 9.89 -11.03
C GLN A 28 -7.18 10.27 -10.51
N ARG A 29 -6.74 11.52 -10.72
CA ARG A 29 -5.48 12.03 -10.16
C ARG A 29 -5.54 12.09 -8.63
N ARG A 30 -6.62 12.63 -8.08
CA ARG A 30 -6.80 12.76 -6.62
C ARG A 30 -6.87 11.39 -5.93
N LEU A 31 -7.62 10.46 -6.52
CA LEU A 31 -7.68 9.08 -6.05
C LEU A 31 -6.30 8.40 -6.04
N ARG A 32 -5.41 8.70 -7.01
CA ARG A 32 -4.03 8.18 -7.00
C ARG A 32 -3.20 8.75 -5.86
N GLU A 33 -3.28 10.05 -5.60
CA GLU A 33 -2.55 10.71 -4.49
C GLU A 33 -2.99 10.18 -3.13
N MET A 34 -4.31 10.03 -2.92
CA MET A 34 -4.85 9.49 -1.67
C MET A 34 -4.43 8.03 -1.45
N ARG A 35 -4.40 7.19 -2.50
CA ARG A 35 -3.89 5.81 -2.42
C ARG A 35 -2.40 5.68 -2.09
N ALA A 36 -1.62 6.75 -2.25
CA ALA A 36 -0.21 6.74 -1.89
C ALA A 36 0.05 7.17 -0.44
N THR A 37 -0.91 7.84 0.20
CA THR A 37 -0.65 8.61 1.43
C THR A 37 -1.69 8.47 2.53
N ARG A 38 -2.94 8.11 2.20
CA ARG A 38 -4.11 8.13 3.09
C ARG A 38 -4.93 6.85 3.10
N MET A 39 -4.86 6.06 2.03
CA MET A 39 -5.52 4.77 1.96
C MET A 39 -4.57 3.73 1.37
N ALA A 40 -4.57 2.53 1.94
CA ALA A 40 -3.86 1.37 1.42
C ALA A 40 -4.85 0.21 1.28
N MET A 41 -4.56 -0.70 0.36
CA MET A 41 -5.41 -1.85 0.08
C MET A 41 -4.73 -3.11 0.59
N VAL A 42 -5.44 -3.89 1.40
CA VAL A 42 -5.00 -5.19 1.90
C VAL A 42 -5.97 -6.24 1.35
N PHE A 43 -5.47 -7.18 0.55
CA PHE A 43 -6.29 -8.25 -0.01
C PHE A 43 -6.47 -9.37 0.99
N GLN A 44 -7.69 -9.93 1.05
CA GLN A 44 -7.99 -11.07 1.94
C GLN A 44 -7.32 -12.38 1.46
N GLU A 45 -6.96 -12.47 0.18
CA GLU A 45 -6.18 -13.57 -0.37
C GLU A 45 -4.69 -13.17 -0.47
N PRO A 46 -3.82 -13.65 0.43
CA PRO A 46 -2.42 -13.21 0.49
C PRO A 46 -1.57 -13.68 -0.70
N MET A 47 -2.05 -14.69 -1.44
CA MET A 47 -1.28 -15.40 -2.47
C MET A 47 -1.08 -14.63 -3.79
N THR A 48 -1.88 -13.59 -4.06
CA THR A 48 -1.81 -12.83 -5.32
C THR A 48 -1.08 -11.50 -5.21
N ALA A 49 -0.82 -11.01 -3.98
CA ALA A 49 -0.11 -9.75 -3.73
C ALA A 49 1.36 -9.94 -3.28
N LEU A 50 1.71 -11.10 -2.74
CA LEU A 50 3.07 -11.45 -2.32
C LEU A 50 3.72 -12.33 -3.38
N ASN A 51 4.73 -11.80 -4.08
CA ASN A 51 5.63 -12.64 -4.87
C ASN A 51 6.56 -13.38 -3.87
N PRO A 52 6.44 -14.71 -3.70
CA PRO A 52 7.11 -15.45 -2.62
C PRO A 52 8.64 -15.57 -2.80
N VAL A 53 9.19 -14.99 -3.87
CA VAL A 53 10.63 -14.98 -4.15
C VAL A 53 11.37 -13.92 -3.32
N HIS A 54 10.68 -12.93 -2.72
CA HIS A 54 11.30 -11.86 -1.93
C HIS A 54 10.79 -11.83 -0.48
N THR A 55 11.71 -11.73 0.48
CA THR A 55 11.38 -11.60 1.90
C THR A 55 10.51 -10.37 2.14
N VAL A 56 9.58 -10.46 3.10
CA VAL A 56 8.69 -9.36 3.51
C VAL A 56 9.48 -8.06 3.76
N GLY A 57 10.68 -8.19 4.35
CA GLY A 57 11.56 -7.05 4.59
C GLY A 57 12.01 -6.31 3.32
N LYS A 58 12.23 -7.01 2.21
CA LYS A 58 12.63 -6.40 0.94
C LYS A 58 11.49 -5.61 0.29
N GLN A 59 10.25 -6.11 0.42
CA GLN A 59 9.06 -5.41 -0.09
C GLN A 59 8.77 -4.14 0.73
N VAL A 60 8.95 -4.19 2.05
CA VAL A 60 8.80 -3.00 2.92
C VAL A 60 9.91 -1.97 2.65
N ASP A 61 11.17 -2.40 2.46
CA ASP A 61 12.28 -1.49 2.07
C ASP A 61 12.02 -0.82 0.71
N GLU A 62 11.47 -1.54 -0.26
CA GLU A 62 11.15 -0.97 -1.57
C GLU A 62 10.10 0.14 -1.49
N VAL A 63 9.04 -0.05 -0.70
CA VAL A 63 8.02 0.98 -0.44
C VAL A 63 8.64 2.21 0.23
N LEU A 64 9.51 1.99 1.24
CA LEU A 64 10.22 3.08 1.93
C LEU A 64 11.18 3.82 1.00
N ARG A 65 11.92 3.11 0.14
CA ARG A 65 12.82 3.71 -0.85
C ARG A 65 12.08 4.59 -1.84
N LEU A 66 10.88 4.20 -2.28
CA LEU A 66 10.08 4.94 -3.25
C LEU A 66 9.40 6.18 -2.64
N HIS A 67 8.93 6.10 -1.40
CA HIS A 67 8.11 7.15 -0.79
C HIS A 67 8.85 8.02 0.24
N ARG A 68 10.03 7.58 0.73
CA ARG A 68 10.84 8.28 1.75
C ARG A 68 12.29 8.43 1.29
N LYS A 69 12.48 9.21 0.22
CA LYS A 69 13.80 9.47 -0.42
C LYS A 69 14.87 10.04 0.52
N ASN A 70 14.47 10.62 1.65
CA ASN A 70 15.38 11.24 2.62
C ASN A 70 15.86 10.27 3.71
N MET A 71 15.44 9.01 3.69
CA MET A 71 15.90 8.01 4.67
C MET A 71 17.17 7.30 4.18
N SER A 72 18.20 7.26 5.01
CA SER A 72 19.40 6.45 4.80
C SER A 72 19.08 4.94 4.82
N ALA A 73 19.99 4.13 4.27
CA ALA A 73 19.82 2.67 4.25
C ALA A 73 19.69 2.07 5.67
N SER A 74 20.39 2.64 6.66
CA SER A 74 20.32 2.22 8.06
C SER A 74 18.95 2.50 8.67
N GLU A 75 18.40 3.69 8.44
CA GLU A 75 17.08 4.09 8.94
C GLU A 75 15.96 3.25 8.34
N ARG A 76 16.05 2.91 7.04
CA ARG A 76 15.07 2.02 6.41
C ARG A 76 15.12 0.63 7.01
N ARG A 77 16.32 0.06 7.23
CA ARG A 77 16.49 -1.25 7.84
C ARG A 77 15.92 -1.30 9.27
N ALA A 78 16.21 -0.27 10.08
CA ALA A 78 15.63 -0.15 11.42
C ALA A 78 14.10 -0.09 11.37
N LYS A 79 13.53 0.65 10.42
CA LYS A 79 12.08 0.76 10.27
C LYS A 79 11.42 -0.52 9.75
N VAL A 80 12.09 -1.27 8.88
CA VAL A 80 11.63 -2.59 8.43
C VAL A 80 11.55 -3.57 9.60
N LEU A 81 12.56 -3.58 10.48
CA LEU A 81 12.58 -4.43 11.68
C LEU A 81 11.50 -4.02 12.70
N ASP A 82 11.26 -2.73 12.86
CA ASP A 82 10.16 -2.17 13.68
C ASP A 82 8.77 -2.61 13.19
N ILE A 83 8.54 -2.59 11.87
CA ILE A 83 7.26 -2.95 11.25
C ILE A 83 7.01 -4.46 11.25
N CYS A 84 8.07 -5.28 11.11
CA CYS A 84 7.95 -6.73 11.03
C CYS A 84 8.95 -7.42 11.98
N PRO A 85 8.64 -7.50 13.29
CA PRO A 85 9.52 -8.16 14.26
C PRO A 85 9.76 -9.63 13.93
N ALA A 86 8.77 -10.33 13.35
CA ALA A 86 8.89 -11.73 12.95
C ALA A 86 9.93 -11.97 11.82
N ALA A 87 10.31 -10.95 11.06
CA ALA A 87 11.37 -11.07 10.06
C ALA A 87 12.78 -11.19 10.69
N SER A 88 12.94 -10.87 11.98
CA SER A 88 14.20 -11.07 12.70
C SER A 88 14.40 -12.53 13.15
N ALA A 89 13.36 -13.38 13.10
CA ALA A 89 13.41 -14.74 13.61
C ALA A 89 13.95 -15.78 12.61
N ASN A 90 14.10 -15.42 11.33
CA ASN A 90 14.60 -16.32 10.27
C ASN A 90 15.98 -15.91 9.72
N ALA A 91 16.73 -15.09 10.47
CA ALA A 91 18.12 -14.78 10.17
C ALA A 91 19.03 -15.51 11.18
N SER A 92 19.02 -16.84 11.12
CA SER A 92 19.99 -17.73 11.78
C SER A 92 20.29 -18.89 10.84
#